data_AF-A0AB74N8H0-F1
#
_entry.id   AF-A0AB74N8H0-F1
#
_cell.length_a   1.000
_cell.length_b   1.000
_cell.length_c   1.000
_cell.angle_alpha   90.00
_cell.angle_beta   90.00
_cell.angle_gamma   90.00
#
_symmetry.space_group_name_H-M   'P 1'
#
loop_
_entity.id
_entity.type
_entity.pdbx_description
1 polymer ?
#
loop_
_entity_poly.entity_id
_entity_poly.type
_entity_poly.pdbx_seq_one_letter_code
_entity_poly.pdbx_strand_id
1 'polypeptide(L)'
;MTTNLKTSDTDLIELSGKWVYTHPKKNRKLYVNETVYKVIEGEYNKSSGLDYMVVENLTTGEISMVFEGTQGTQDFLTDGTLPGSIPNT
;
A
#
# COMPACT_ATOMS: atom_id res chain seq x y z
N MET A 1 -3.43 17.09 26.92
CA MET A 1 -4.30 16.31 26.01
C MET A 1 -3.55 16.16 24.69
N THR A 2 -2.75 15.11 24.53
CA THR A 2 -2.13 14.79 23.23
C THR A 2 -3.20 14.10 22.39
N THR A 3 -3.91 14.87 21.58
CA THR A 3 -4.72 14.31 20.51
C THR A 3 -3.79 13.52 19.60
N ASN A 4 -3.89 12.19 19.61
CA ASN A 4 -3.26 11.34 18.61
C ASN A 4 -3.86 11.73 17.26
N LEU A 5 -3.20 12.65 16.55
CA LEU A 5 -3.48 12.92 15.16
C LEU A 5 -3.26 11.60 14.43
N LYS A 6 -4.33 11.00 13.94
CA LYS A 6 -4.25 9.79 13.12
C LYS A 6 -3.99 10.19 11.68
N THR A 7 -3.32 9.31 10.95
CA THR A 7 -3.25 9.40 9.50
C THR A 7 -4.66 9.39 8.91
N SER A 8 -4.91 10.26 7.95
CA SER A 8 -6.20 10.35 7.26
C SER A 8 -6.44 9.11 6.41
N ASP A 9 -7.66 8.56 6.46
CA ASP A 9 -8.06 7.44 5.59
C ASP A 9 -7.94 7.83 4.10
N THR A 10 -8.16 9.10 3.76
CA THR A 10 -7.98 9.62 2.39
C THR A 10 -6.51 9.56 1.96
N ASP A 11 -5.57 9.84 2.87
CA ASP A 11 -4.14 9.76 2.57
C ASP A 11 -3.73 8.29 2.37
N LEU A 12 -4.28 7.36 3.17
CA LEU A 12 -4.04 5.91 2.99
C LEU A 12 -4.57 5.40 1.64
N ILE A 13 -5.72 5.90 1.19
CA ILE A 13 -6.27 5.57 -0.12
C ILE A 13 -5.36 6.07 -1.25
N GLU A 14 -4.85 7.30 -1.18
CA GLU A 14 -3.93 7.79 -2.21
C GLU A 14 -2.57 7.07 -2.17
N LEU A 15 -2.07 6.76 -0.97
CA LEU A 15 -0.83 6.00 -0.80
C LEU A 15 -0.92 4.62 -1.48
N SER A 16 -2.03 3.91 -1.27
CA SER A 16 -2.28 2.57 -1.84
C SER A 16 -2.69 2.58 -3.31
N GLY A 17 -3.46 3.57 -3.75
CA GLY A 17 -3.98 3.64 -5.12
C GLY A 17 -3.05 4.31 -6.12
N LYS A 18 -2.01 5.02 -5.67
CA LYS A 18 -1.14 5.81 -6.55
C LYS A 18 0.33 5.73 -6.18
N TRP A 19 0.68 6.00 -4.91
CA TRP A 19 2.10 6.18 -4.58
C TRP A 19 2.89 4.89 -4.55
N VAL A 20 2.31 3.78 -4.09
CA VAL A 20 2.98 2.47 -4.08
C VAL A 20 3.45 2.07 -5.48
N TYR A 21 2.64 2.34 -6.50
CA TYR A 21 2.91 2.07 -7.92
C TYR A 21 4.05 2.89 -8.53
N THR A 22 4.54 3.92 -7.83
CA THR A 22 5.70 4.71 -8.28
C THR A 22 7.03 4.10 -7.85
N HIS A 23 6.99 2.98 -7.11
CA HIS A 23 8.13 2.28 -6.51
C HIS A 23 9.13 3.24 -5.84
N PRO A 24 8.66 4.09 -4.90
CA PRO A 24 9.48 5.14 -4.34
C PRO A 24 10.62 4.57 -3.48
N LYS A 25 11.82 5.11 -3.65
CA LYS A 25 13.00 4.65 -2.90
C LYS A 25 12.93 5.07 -1.43
N LYS A 26 13.61 4.30 -0.56
CA LYS A 26 13.86 4.66 0.83
C LYS A 26 14.36 6.10 0.98
N ASN A 27 13.89 6.78 2.02
CA ASN A 27 14.09 8.21 2.33
C ASN A 27 13.44 9.20 1.35
N ARG A 28 12.71 8.75 0.33
CA ARG A 28 11.91 9.64 -0.51
C ARG A 28 10.80 10.28 0.34
N LYS A 29 10.59 11.58 0.14
CA LYS A 29 9.42 12.30 0.67
C LYS A 29 8.28 12.22 -0.33
N LEU A 30 7.10 11.86 0.16
CA LEU A 30 5.84 11.84 -0.58
C LEU A 30 4.97 12.96 -0.03
N TYR A 31 4.41 13.76 -0.92
CA TYR A 31 3.50 14.84 -0.58
C TYR A 31 2.10 14.36 -0.95
N VAL A 32 1.37 13.89 0.05
CA VAL A 32 0.03 13.30 -0.10
C VAL A 32 -0.94 14.29 0.51
N ASN A 33 -1.76 14.92 -0.33
CA ASN A 33 -2.54 16.10 0.06
C ASN A 33 -1.63 17.15 0.76
N GLU A 34 -1.97 17.57 1.96
CA GLU A 34 -1.21 18.54 2.77
C GLU A 34 -0.26 17.86 3.79
N THR A 35 -0.14 16.54 3.75
CA THR A 35 0.67 15.74 4.68
C THR A 35 1.97 15.27 4.01
N VAL A 36 3.08 15.31 4.74
CA VAL A 36 4.37 14.80 4.27
C VAL A 36 4.64 13.43 4.86
N TYR A 37 4.89 12.46 3.97
CA TYR A 37 5.29 11.11 4.34
C TYR A 37 6.74 10.87 3.95
N LYS A 38 7.42 10.03 4.73
CA LYS A 38 8.77 9.54 4.41
C LYS A 38 8.72 8.04 4.17
N VAL A 39 9.27 7.59 3.05
CA VAL A 39 9.45 6.15 2.80
C VAL A 39 10.56 5.62 3.71
N ILE A 40 10.19 4.69 4.59
CA ILE A 40 11.11 3.99 5.49
C ILE A 40 11.72 2.78 4.78
N GLU A 41 10.90 2.03 4.03
CA GLU A 41 11.27 0.79 3.36
C GLU A 41 10.40 0.62 2.12
N GLY A 42 10.86 -0.13 1.13
CA GLY A 42 10.06 -0.52 -0.02
C GLY A 42 10.71 -1.68 -0.75
N GLU A 43 9.94 -2.73 -1.02
CA GLU A 43 10.35 -3.87 -1.84
C GLU A 43 9.40 -4.01 -3.01
N TYR A 44 9.96 -4.05 -4.22
CA TYR A 44 9.23 -4.02 -5.47
C TYR A 44 9.79 -5.07 -6.45
N ASN A 45 8.99 -5.46 -7.43
CA ASN A 45 9.29 -6.48 -8.44
C ASN A 45 9.60 -7.85 -7.83
N LYS A 46 8.91 -8.21 -6.74
CA LYS A 46 9.09 -9.53 -6.12
C LYS A 46 8.44 -10.60 -6.99
N SER A 47 9.10 -11.75 -7.10
CA SER A 47 8.55 -12.93 -7.79
C SER A 47 7.26 -13.46 -7.16
N SER A 48 6.97 -13.09 -5.90
CA SER A 48 5.72 -13.40 -5.21
C SER A 48 4.53 -12.56 -5.70
N GLY A 49 4.76 -11.48 -6.46
CA GLY A 49 3.72 -10.54 -6.88
C GLY A 49 3.18 -9.65 -5.75
N LEU A 50 3.86 -9.62 -4.60
CA LEU A 50 3.47 -8.84 -3.43
C LEU A 50 4.49 -7.73 -3.18
N ASP A 51 4.28 -6.61 -3.86
CA ASP A 51 5.10 -5.42 -3.72
C ASP A 51 4.51 -4.51 -2.63
N TYR A 52 5.37 -3.80 -1.89
CA TYR A 52 4.94 -2.96 -0.78
C TYR A 52 5.90 -1.81 -0.49
N MET A 53 5.38 -0.82 0.23
CA MET A 53 6.17 0.24 0.85
C MET A 53 5.76 0.46 2.31
N VAL A 54 6.71 0.91 3.12
CA VAL A 54 6.47 1.36 4.49
C VAL A 54 6.73 2.85 4.55
N VAL A 55 5.76 3.61 5.05
CA VAL A 55 5.83 5.08 5.14
C VAL A 55 5.58 5.56 6.57
N GLU A 56 6.26 6.63 6.94
CA GLU A 56 6.04 7.37 8.18
C GLU A 56 5.32 8.67 7.86
N ASN A 57 4.21 8.94 8.54
CA ASN A 57 3.59 10.26 8.55
C ASN A 57 4.43 11.21 9.42
N LEU A 58 5.07 12.22 8.83
CA LEU A 58 5.98 13.11 9.57
C LEU A 58 5.26 14.07 10.52
N THR A 59 3.94 14.21 10.41
CA THR A 59 3.13 15.03 11.32
C THR A 59 2.77 14.25 12.58
N THR A 60 2.48 12.95 12.45
CA THR A 60 1.92 12.14 13.54
C THR A 60 2.87 11.10 14.10
N GLY A 61 3.92 10.76 13.36
CA GLY A 61 4.83 9.64 13.65
C GLY A 61 4.23 8.26 13.38
N GLU A 62 3.02 8.19 12.82
CA GLU A 62 2.38 6.90 12.49
C GLU A 62 3.10 6.22 11.32
N ILE A 63 3.31 4.91 11.46
CA ILE A 63 3.91 4.06 10.43
C ILE A 63 2.82 3.23 9.78
N SER A 64 2.75 3.29 8.45
CA SER A 64 1.81 2.51 7.65
C SER A 64 2.56 1.65 6.64
N MET A 65 2.14 0.39 6.54
CA MET A 65 2.58 -0.52 5.47
C MET A 65 1.50 -0.54 4.39
N VAL A 66 1.92 -0.30 3.16
CA VAL A 66 1.04 -0.12 2.00
C VAL A 66 1.44 -1.14 0.95
N PHE A 67 0.50 -2.01 0.59
CA PHE A 67 0.69 -3.02 -0.43
C PHE A 67 0.24 -2.52 -1.79
N GLU A 68 0.93 -2.98 -2.82
CA GLU A 68 0.52 -2.81 -4.20
C GLU A 68 -0.60 -3.80 -4.53
N GLY A 69 -1.71 -3.30 -5.08
CA GLY A 69 -2.76 -4.16 -5.61
C GLY A 69 -2.32 -4.84 -6.92
N THR A 70 -3.09 -5.82 -7.39
CA THR A 70 -2.70 -6.64 -8.54
C THR A 70 -2.31 -5.83 -9.78
N GLN A 71 -1.12 -6.11 -10.30
CA GLN A 71 -0.58 -5.55 -11.53
C GLN A 71 -0.98 -6.41 -12.74
N GLY A 72 -2.06 -6.02 -13.43
CA GLY A 72 -2.36 -6.47 -14.79
C GLY A 72 -3.45 -7.53 -14.96
N THR A 73 -3.87 -7.69 -16.22
CA THR A 73 -5.01 -8.47 -16.73
C THR A 73 -5.05 -9.97 -16.38
N GLN A 74 -4.03 -10.49 -15.70
CA GLN A 74 -4.10 -11.82 -15.09
C GLN A 74 -5.02 -11.89 -13.86
N ASP A 75 -5.48 -10.74 -13.34
CA ASP A 75 -6.48 -10.75 -12.26
C ASP A 75 -7.90 -11.06 -12.76
N PHE A 76 -8.20 -10.83 -14.05
CA PHE A 76 -9.52 -11.18 -14.59
C PHE A 76 -9.76 -12.70 -14.63
N LEU A 77 -8.71 -13.49 -14.89
CA LEU A 77 -8.82 -14.95 -14.91
C LEU A 77 -8.89 -15.55 -13.50
N THR A 78 -8.28 -14.92 -12.50
CA THR A 78 -8.24 -15.44 -11.12
C THR A 78 -9.54 -15.14 -10.37
N ASP A 79 -10.16 -13.97 -10.59
CA ASP A 79 -11.47 -13.61 -10.02
C ASP A 79 -12.64 -14.42 -10.64
N GLY A 80 -12.42 -15.00 -11.83
CA GLY A 80 -13.33 -15.96 -12.47
C GLY A 80 -13.21 -17.40 -11.96
N THR A 81 -12.15 -17.72 -11.22
CA THR A 81 -11.97 -19.02 -10.55
C THR A 81 -11.92 -18.83 -9.05
N LEU A 82 -13.08 -18.55 -8.45
CA LEU A 82 -13.39 -19.17 -7.17
C LEU A 82 -13.12 -20.69 -7.34
N PRO A 83 -12.22 -21.33 -6.58
CA PRO A 83 -12.19 -22.78 -6.54
C PRO A 83 -13.49 -23.25 -5.89
N GLY A 84 -14.52 -23.44 -6.73
CA GLY A 84 -15.79 -24.09 -6.40
C GLY A 84 -15.61 -25.59 -6.13
N SER A 85 -14.54 -25.97 -5.44
CA SER A 85 -14.31 -27.32 -4.94
C SER A 85 -14.66 -27.32 -3.46
N ILE A 86 -15.96 -27.20 -3.15
CA ILE A 86 -16.45 -27.68 -1.86
C ILE A 86 -16.37 -29.20 -1.95
N PRO A 87 -15.50 -29.89 -1.16
CA PRO A 87 -15.53 -31.34 -1.13
C PRO A 87 -16.87 -31.77 -0.54
N ASN A 88 -17.62 -32.55 -1.31
CA ASN A 88 -18.83 -33.19 -0.85
C ASN A 88 -18.40 -34.42 -0.02
N THR A 89 -18.52 -34.34 1.30
CA THR A 89 -18.47 -35.51 2.20
C THR A 89 -19.86 -35.84 2.68
#